data_AF-A0A1V2YDJ4-F1
#
_entry.id   AF-A0A1V2YDJ4-F1
#
_cell.length_a   1.000
_cell.length_b   1.000
_cell.length_c   1.000
_cell.angle_alpha   90.00
_cell.angle_beta   90.00
_cell.angle_gamma   90.00
#
_symmetry.space_group_name_H-M   'P 1'
#
loop_
_entity.id
_entity.type
_entity.pdbx_description
1 polymer ?
#
loop_
_entity_poly.entity_id
_entity_poly.type
_entity_poly.pdbx_seq_one_letter_code
_entity_poly.pdbx_strand_id
1 'polypeptide(L)'
;MGKIIGIVIMIAVVVIYTFSIRAKFADIDESNEKKYLYSLTARDEIEEQLINNYPDSPEEVVNIYSEIFRHIYSEVAKPDSIIESVHLLRLLYAEELINLNPIEEQIDNVLEEVELYQDKGNYIIGSTIDKVVYQQNNTVVITVTHTLIHQSIEKEYTLIQQDGKWVIYNLRDKESANEGVSD
;
A
#
# COMPACT_ATOMS: atom_id res chain seq x y z
N MET A 1 59.90 -8.11 -6.36
CA MET A 1 59.15 -8.02 -5.09
C MET A 1 58.01 -6.99 -5.13
N GLY A 2 58.19 -5.77 -5.65
CA GLY A 2 57.11 -4.77 -5.73
C GLY A 2 55.85 -5.17 -6.52
N LYS A 3 55.99 -5.97 -7.59
CA LYS A 3 54.84 -6.49 -8.37
C LYS A 3 53.96 -7.46 -7.57
N ILE A 4 54.56 -8.27 -6.68
CA ILE A 4 53.83 -9.22 -5.84
C ILE A 4 53.09 -8.48 -4.73
N ILE A 5 53.73 -7.46 -4.14
CA ILE A 5 53.11 -6.58 -3.12
C ILE A 5 51.90 -5.84 -3.70
N GLY A 6 52.00 -5.30 -4.92
CA GLY A 6 50.88 -4.65 -5.61
C GLY A 6 49.68 -5.58 -5.85
N ILE A 7 49.93 -6.83 -6.25
CA ILE A 7 48.86 -7.82 -6.48
C ILE A 7 48.17 -8.21 -5.16
N VAL A 8 48.92 -8.38 -4.07
CA VAL A 8 48.34 -8.71 -2.75
C VAL A 8 47.47 -7.56 -2.23
N ILE A 9 47.90 -6.31 -2.40
CA ILE A 9 47.09 -5.14 -2.01
C ILE A 9 45.81 -5.06 -2.86
N MET A 10 45.90 -5.30 -4.17
CA MET A 10 44.73 -5.30 -5.06
C MET A 10 43.69 -6.36 -4.64
N ILE A 11 44.14 -7.59 -4.32
CA ILE A 11 43.26 -8.66 -3.85
C ILE A 11 42.62 -8.28 -2.51
N ALA A 12 43.40 -7.71 -1.59
CA ALA A 12 42.87 -7.25 -0.30
C ALA A 12 41.79 -6.18 -0.47
N VAL A 13 41.96 -5.22 -1.39
CA VAL A 13 40.94 -4.20 -1.69
C VAL A 13 39.67 -4.82 -2.26
N VAL A 14 39.77 -5.79 -3.18
CA VAL A 14 38.60 -6.48 -3.75
C VAL A 14 37.86 -7.29 -2.68
N VAL A 15 38.59 -8.00 -1.80
CA VAL A 15 37.99 -8.78 -0.71
C VAL A 15 37.31 -7.87 0.30
N ILE A 16 37.95 -6.76 0.71
CA ILE A 16 37.35 -5.78 1.63
C ILE A 16 36.11 -5.15 0.99
N TYR A 17 36.19 -4.75 -0.28
CA TYR A 17 35.08 -4.14 -1.01
C TYR A 17 33.87 -5.08 -1.12
N THR A 18 34.10 -6.34 -1.52
CA THR A 18 33.03 -7.36 -1.61
C THR A 18 32.44 -7.70 -0.25
N PHE A 19 33.26 -7.76 0.81
CA PHE A 19 32.78 -7.98 2.18
C PHE A 19 31.93 -6.80 2.70
N SER A 20 32.38 -5.56 2.50
CA SER A 20 31.62 -4.37 2.89
C SER A 20 30.29 -4.25 2.16
N ILE A 21 30.22 -4.65 0.90
CA ILE A 21 28.97 -4.67 0.14
C ILE A 21 28.02 -5.74 0.69
N ARG A 22 28.50 -6.96 0.94
CA ARG A 22 27.68 -8.04 1.52
C ARG A 22 27.14 -7.70 2.90
N ALA A 23 27.94 -7.06 3.75
CA ALA A 23 27.50 -6.62 5.08
C ALA A 23 26.36 -5.59 4.97
N LYS A 24 26.48 -4.60 4.08
CA LYS A 24 25.41 -3.62 3.84
C LYS A 24 24.12 -4.25 3.31
N PHE A 25 24.23 -5.21 2.39
CA PHE A 25 23.07 -5.93 1.90
C PHE A 25 22.39 -6.77 2.99
N ALA A 26 23.16 -7.43 3.86
CA ALA A 26 22.61 -8.16 4.99
C ALA A 26 21.85 -7.23 5.97
N ASP A 27 22.38 -6.05 6.27
CA ASP A 27 21.69 -5.06 7.13
C ASP A 27 20.37 -4.56 6.49
N ILE A 28 20.35 -4.38 5.16
CA ILE A 28 19.15 -3.99 4.41
C ILE A 28 18.11 -5.13 4.42
N ASP A 29 18.54 -6.36 4.16
CA ASP A 29 17.66 -7.53 4.18
C ASP A 29 17.03 -7.74 5.57
N GLU A 30 17.82 -7.63 6.65
CA GLU A 30 17.31 -7.70 8.03
C GLU A 30 16.32 -6.56 8.33
N SER A 31 16.64 -5.33 7.89
CA SER A 31 15.73 -4.19 8.08
C SER A 31 14.41 -4.39 7.34
N ASN A 32 14.44 -4.91 6.11
CA ASN A 32 13.26 -5.14 5.30
C ASN A 32 12.44 -6.31 5.82
N GLU A 33 13.08 -7.38 6.29
CA GLU A 33 12.41 -8.49 6.98
C GLU A 33 11.68 -7.98 8.23
N LYS A 34 12.31 -7.13 9.03
CA LYS A 34 11.68 -6.53 10.21
C LYS A 34 10.47 -5.67 9.85
N LYS A 35 10.59 -4.80 8.83
CA LYS A 35 9.47 -4.00 8.31
C LYS A 35 8.32 -4.89 7.83
N TYR A 36 8.63 -5.96 7.12
CA TYR A 36 7.65 -6.92 6.63
C TYR A 36 6.92 -7.61 7.77
N LEU A 37 7.63 -8.08 8.79
CA LEU A 37 7.01 -8.69 9.97
C LEU A 37 6.08 -7.72 10.72
N TYR A 38 6.48 -6.46 10.89
CA TYR A 38 5.60 -5.44 11.46
C TYR A 38 4.35 -5.21 10.62
N SER A 39 4.50 -5.19 9.30
CA SER A 39 3.38 -5.05 8.37
C SER A 39 2.40 -6.22 8.48
N LEU A 40 2.91 -7.46 8.60
CA LEU A 40 2.04 -8.62 8.84
C LEU A 40 1.29 -8.52 10.17
N THR A 41 1.96 -8.14 11.26
CA THR A 41 1.29 -7.98 12.56
C THR A 41 0.19 -6.92 12.50
N ALA A 42 0.45 -5.78 11.86
CA ALA A 42 -0.57 -4.74 11.68
C ALA A 42 -1.74 -5.21 10.79
N ARG A 43 -1.49 -6.02 9.76
CA ARG A 43 -2.53 -6.67 8.96
C ARG A 43 -3.40 -7.61 9.82
N ASP A 44 -2.79 -8.43 10.65
CA ASP A 44 -3.47 -9.37 11.53
C ASP A 44 -4.36 -8.63 12.57
N GLU A 45 -3.86 -7.52 13.11
CA GLU A 45 -4.63 -6.65 14.02
C GLU A 45 -5.86 -6.04 13.32
N ILE A 46 -5.70 -5.61 12.06
CA ILE A 46 -6.81 -5.12 11.24
C ILE A 46 -7.83 -6.23 10.96
N GLU A 47 -7.37 -7.43 10.62
CA GLU A 47 -8.24 -8.60 10.41
C GLU A 47 -9.07 -8.90 11.67
N GLU A 48 -8.43 -8.95 12.84
CA GLU A 48 -9.10 -9.14 14.12
C GLU A 48 -10.12 -8.02 14.41
N GLN A 49 -9.74 -6.75 14.14
CA GLN A 49 -10.64 -5.61 14.29
C GLN A 49 -11.88 -5.75 13.39
N LEU A 50 -11.71 -6.09 12.12
CA LEU A 50 -12.85 -6.21 11.18
C LEU A 50 -13.80 -7.35 11.54
N ILE A 51 -13.28 -8.46 12.09
CA ILE A 51 -14.09 -9.61 12.52
C ILE A 51 -14.86 -9.30 13.80
N ASN A 52 -14.20 -8.70 14.80
CA ASN A 52 -14.75 -8.59 16.16
C ASN A 52 -15.41 -7.23 16.44
N ASN A 53 -14.94 -6.16 15.78
CA ASN A 53 -15.33 -4.78 16.05
C ASN A 53 -15.32 -3.96 14.75
N TYR A 54 -16.22 -4.33 13.83
CA TYR A 54 -16.35 -3.64 12.55
C TYR A 54 -16.62 -2.13 12.77
N PRO A 55 -16.00 -1.23 11.97
CA PRO A 55 -16.12 0.22 12.13
C PRO A 55 -17.55 0.75 12.17
N ASP A 56 -17.82 1.66 13.11
CA ASP A 56 -19.15 2.27 13.29
C ASP A 56 -19.33 3.55 12.43
N SER A 57 -18.24 4.11 11.91
CA SER A 57 -18.25 5.36 11.13
C SER A 57 -17.64 5.19 9.74
N PRO A 58 -18.12 5.93 8.73
CA PRO A 58 -17.57 5.85 7.38
C PRO A 58 -16.11 6.33 7.31
N GLU A 59 -15.72 7.30 8.15
CA GLU A 59 -14.33 7.75 8.27
C GLU A 59 -13.41 6.64 8.79
N GLU A 60 -13.85 5.87 9.78
CA GLU A 60 -13.09 4.74 10.30
C GLU A 60 -12.97 3.61 9.26
N VAL A 61 -14.03 3.31 8.51
CA VAL A 61 -13.96 2.40 7.34
C VAL A 61 -12.87 2.84 6.35
N VAL A 62 -12.86 4.13 5.98
CA VAL A 62 -11.87 4.66 5.02
C VAL A 62 -10.46 4.69 5.61
N ASN A 63 -10.31 4.94 6.90
CA ASN A 63 -8.99 4.86 7.56
C ASN A 63 -8.45 3.43 7.54
N ILE A 64 -9.25 2.43 7.89
CA ILE A 64 -8.84 1.02 7.81
C ILE A 64 -8.53 0.63 6.36
N TYR A 65 -9.39 1.01 5.40
CA TYR A 65 -9.11 0.82 3.98
C TYR A 65 -7.74 1.40 3.60
N SER A 66 -7.48 2.64 4.00
CA SER A 66 -6.25 3.37 3.69
C SER A 66 -5.02 2.71 4.32
N GLU A 67 -5.17 2.11 5.50
CA GLU A 67 -4.13 1.34 6.17
C GLU A 67 -3.84 0.05 5.42
N ILE A 68 -4.85 -0.75 5.06
CA ILE A 68 -4.66 -1.96 4.24
C ILE A 68 -4.06 -1.61 2.88
N PHE A 69 -4.52 -0.53 2.25
CA PHE A 69 -4.00 -0.03 0.98
C PHE A 69 -2.52 0.36 1.10
N ARG A 70 -2.10 0.97 2.21
CA ARG A 70 -0.68 1.23 2.49
C ARG A 70 0.13 -0.05 2.63
N HIS A 71 -0.43 -1.12 3.21
CA HIS A 71 0.26 -2.41 3.32
C HIS A 71 0.52 -3.02 1.94
N ILE A 72 -0.51 -3.02 1.08
CA ILE A 72 -0.43 -3.51 -0.30
C ILE A 72 0.64 -2.76 -1.09
N TYR A 73 0.64 -1.43 -1.02
CA TYR A 73 1.57 -0.56 -1.76
C TYR A 73 2.80 -0.18 -0.95
N SER A 74 3.32 -1.08 -0.11
CA SER A 74 4.53 -0.85 0.67
C SER A 74 5.79 -1.37 -0.06
N GLU A 75 6.94 -0.82 0.31
CA GLU A 75 8.27 -1.24 -0.20
C GLU A 75 8.55 -2.74 -0.01
N VAL A 76 7.98 -3.35 1.03
CA VAL A 76 8.31 -4.70 1.49
C VAL A 76 7.16 -5.70 1.30
N ALA A 77 6.05 -5.28 0.67
CA ALA A 77 4.90 -6.14 0.43
C ALA A 77 5.30 -7.35 -0.43
N LYS A 78 4.81 -8.53 -0.04
CA LYS A 78 5.03 -9.79 -0.77
C LYS A 78 3.72 -10.30 -1.37
N PRO A 79 3.75 -11.06 -2.48
CA PRO A 79 2.54 -11.50 -3.18
C PRO A 79 1.49 -12.15 -2.28
N ASP A 80 1.88 -13.10 -1.42
CA ASP A 80 0.94 -13.78 -0.52
C ASP A 80 0.26 -12.80 0.44
N SER A 81 1.03 -11.87 1.04
CA SER A 81 0.49 -10.83 1.92
C SER A 81 -0.41 -9.85 1.17
N ILE A 82 -0.09 -9.53 -0.09
CA ILE A 82 -0.92 -8.65 -0.93
C ILE A 82 -2.27 -9.33 -1.19
N ILE A 83 -2.27 -10.61 -1.55
CA ILE A 83 -3.49 -11.40 -1.78
C ILE A 83 -4.38 -11.38 -0.53
N GLU A 84 -3.81 -11.68 0.63
CA GLU A 84 -4.54 -11.64 1.90
C GLU A 84 -5.09 -10.23 2.21
N SER A 85 -4.31 -9.17 1.97
CA SER A 85 -4.78 -7.80 2.12
C SER A 85 -5.90 -7.43 1.14
N VAL A 86 -5.90 -7.93 -0.10
CA VAL A 86 -7.00 -7.74 -1.05
C VAL A 86 -8.28 -8.41 -0.53
N HIS A 87 -8.18 -9.59 0.08
CA HIS A 87 -9.32 -10.21 0.75
C HIS A 87 -9.87 -9.35 1.89
N LEU A 88 -8.99 -8.73 2.70
CA LEU A 88 -9.40 -7.81 3.76
C LEU A 88 -10.09 -6.55 3.22
N LEU A 89 -9.58 -5.95 2.12
CA LEU A 89 -10.25 -4.81 1.48
C LEU A 89 -11.70 -5.14 1.10
N ARG A 90 -11.94 -6.36 0.60
CA ARG A 90 -13.27 -6.79 0.17
C ARG A 90 -14.26 -6.98 1.32
N LEU A 91 -13.80 -7.12 2.57
CA LEU A 91 -14.68 -7.07 3.74
C LEU A 91 -15.31 -5.69 3.95
N LEU A 92 -14.71 -4.65 3.37
CA LEU A 92 -15.19 -3.27 3.43
C LEU A 92 -16.06 -2.90 2.22
N TYR A 93 -16.21 -3.79 1.22
CA TYR A 93 -16.91 -3.48 -0.02
C TYR A 93 -18.39 -3.82 0.05
N ALA A 94 -19.21 -2.99 -0.62
CA ALA A 94 -20.59 -3.34 -0.91
C ALA A 94 -20.66 -4.51 -1.90
N GLU A 95 -21.78 -5.24 -1.88
CA GLU A 95 -21.98 -6.39 -2.78
C GLU A 95 -21.86 -5.99 -4.25
N GLU A 96 -22.35 -4.81 -4.63
CA GLU A 96 -22.25 -4.31 -6.00
C GLU A 96 -20.80 -4.15 -6.45
N LEU A 97 -19.93 -3.63 -5.59
CA LEU A 97 -18.51 -3.46 -5.91
C LEU A 97 -17.79 -4.81 -6.01
N ILE A 98 -18.12 -5.76 -5.12
CA ILE A 98 -17.64 -7.14 -5.15
C ILE A 98 -18.02 -7.84 -6.46
N ASN A 99 -19.25 -7.64 -6.93
CA ASN A 99 -19.79 -8.27 -8.14
C ASN A 99 -19.22 -7.67 -9.43
N LEU A 100 -18.87 -6.38 -9.42
CA LEU A 100 -18.25 -5.70 -10.56
C LEU A 100 -16.76 -6.03 -10.70
N ASN A 101 -16.11 -6.52 -9.64
CA ASN A 101 -14.67 -6.77 -9.62
C ASN A 101 -14.39 -8.22 -9.18
N PRO A 102 -14.35 -9.19 -10.11
CA PRO A 102 -14.01 -10.57 -9.81
C PRO A 102 -12.69 -10.67 -9.04
N ILE A 103 -12.66 -11.48 -7.98
CA ILE A 103 -11.50 -11.55 -7.07
C ILE A 103 -10.19 -11.89 -7.78
N GLU A 104 -10.22 -12.85 -8.71
CA GLU A 104 -9.03 -13.30 -9.45
C GLU A 104 -8.46 -12.15 -10.30
N GLU A 105 -9.32 -11.45 -11.03
CA GLU A 105 -8.93 -10.28 -11.84
C GLU A 105 -8.44 -9.12 -10.97
N GLN A 106 -9.08 -8.89 -9.81
CA GLN A 106 -8.62 -7.88 -8.87
C GLN A 106 -7.22 -8.17 -8.35
N ILE A 107 -6.96 -9.42 -7.95
CA ILE A 107 -5.65 -9.85 -7.44
C ILE A 107 -4.58 -9.68 -8.51
N ASP A 108 -4.83 -10.17 -9.72
CA ASP A 108 -3.87 -10.09 -10.82
C ASP A 108 -3.50 -8.63 -11.14
N ASN A 109 -4.51 -7.76 -11.26
CA ASN A 109 -4.30 -6.33 -11.51
C ASN A 109 -3.51 -5.65 -10.37
N VAL A 110 -3.84 -5.95 -9.11
CA VAL A 110 -3.14 -5.35 -7.96
C VAL A 110 -1.69 -5.83 -7.88
N LEU A 111 -1.42 -7.11 -8.14
CA LEU A 111 -0.05 -7.63 -8.14
C LEU A 111 0.80 -6.98 -9.23
N GLU A 112 0.27 -6.86 -10.46
CA GLU A 112 0.95 -6.19 -11.57
C GLU A 112 1.20 -4.70 -11.24
N GLU A 113 0.20 -4.00 -10.70
CA GLU A 113 0.36 -2.60 -10.32
C GLU A 113 1.40 -2.42 -9.21
N VAL A 114 1.34 -3.22 -8.14
CA VAL A 114 2.28 -3.11 -7.01
C VAL A 114 3.71 -3.41 -7.46
N GLU A 115 3.94 -4.39 -8.34
CA GLU A 115 5.26 -4.67 -8.90
C GLU A 115 5.82 -3.44 -9.63
N LEU A 116 5.00 -2.78 -10.48
CA LEU A 116 5.40 -1.56 -11.19
C LEU A 116 5.71 -0.38 -10.25
N TYR A 117 5.00 -0.27 -9.12
CA TYR A 117 5.22 0.77 -8.12
C TYR A 117 6.50 0.49 -7.31
N GLN A 118 6.73 -0.76 -6.90
CA GLN A 118 7.94 -1.20 -6.21
C GLN A 118 9.19 -1.03 -7.07
N ASP A 119 9.15 -1.41 -8.35
CA ASP A 119 10.25 -1.22 -9.30
C ASP A 119 10.65 0.25 -9.47
N LYS A 120 9.67 1.15 -9.36
CA LYS A 120 9.89 2.61 -9.40
C LYS A 120 10.28 3.20 -8.05
N GLY A 121 10.38 2.40 -6.99
CA GLY A 121 10.59 2.88 -5.62
C GLY A 121 9.49 3.83 -5.15
N ASN A 122 8.27 3.68 -5.67
CA ASN A 122 7.13 4.56 -5.40
C ASN A 122 6.10 3.82 -4.54
N TYR A 123 6.18 3.95 -3.22
CA TYR A 123 5.28 3.30 -2.28
C TYR A 123 4.53 4.33 -1.43
N ILE A 124 3.41 3.93 -0.82
CA ILE A 124 2.61 4.81 0.03
C ILE A 124 3.32 5.04 1.36
N ILE A 125 3.48 6.31 1.73
CA ILE A 125 4.05 6.74 3.01
C ILE A 125 3.01 7.32 3.97
N GLY A 126 1.81 7.65 3.48
CA GLY A 126 0.74 8.16 4.32
C GLY A 126 -0.56 8.37 3.54
N SER A 127 -1.64 8.50 4.30
CA SER A 127 -2.98 8.79 3.79
C SER A 127 -3.61 9.86 4.67
N THR A 128 -4.39 10.77 4.09
CA THR A 128 -5.06 11.84 4.83
C THR A 128 -6.46 12.06 4.27
N ILE A 129 -7.47 12.05 5.14
CA ILE A 129 -8.84 12.44 4.78
C ILE A 129 -8.85 13.96 4.62
N ASP A 130 -9.10 14.43 3.40
CA ASP A 130 -9.16 15.86 3.08
C ASP A 130 -10.58 16.41 3.24
N LYS A 131 -11.58 15.59 2.94
CA LYS A 131 -12.97 16.03 2.91
C LYS A 131 -13.93 14.88 3.21
N VAL A 132 -14.96 15.19 3.99
CA VAL A 132 -16.10 14.29 4.25
C VAL A 132 -17.39 15.04 3.90
N VAL A 133 -18.25 14.43 3.08
CA VAL A 133 -19.53 15.00 2.65
C VAL A 133 -20.66 14.01 2.90
N TYR A 134 -21.49 14.31 3.88
CA TYR A 134 -22.73 13.58 4.15
C TYR A 134 -23.84 14.06 3.21
N GLN A 135 -24.40 13.16 2.41
CA GLN A 135 -25.45 13.44 1.43
C GLN A 135 -26.83 13.04 1.96
N GLN A 136 -27.90 13.60 1.35
CA GLN A 136 -29.28 13.45 1.84
C GLN A 136 -29.84 12.02 1.76
N ASN A 137 -29.23 11.16 0.98
CA ASN A 137 -29.61 9.76 0.75
C ASN A 137 -28.83 8.77 1.62
N ASN A 138 -28.29 9.21 2.78
CA ASN A 138 -27.48 8.38 3.66
C ASN A 138 -26.21 7.81 2.98
N THR A 139 -25.73 8.53 1.97
CA THR A 139 -24.44 8.27 1.31
C THR A 139 -23.41 9.24 1.86
N VAL A 140 -22.19 8.77 2.04
CA VAL A 140 -21.06 9.61 2.48
C VAL A 140 -19.97 9.54 1.42
N VAL A 141 -19.48 10.70 1.01
CA VAL A 141 -18.37 10.81 0.08
C VAL A 141 -17.15 11.33 0.83
N ILE A 142 -16.07 10.55 0.84
CA ILE A 142 -14.82 10.87 1.52
C ILE A 142 -13.71 11.02 0.47
N THR A 143 -13.04 12.16 0.47
CA THR A 143 -11.84 12.38 -0.36
C THR A 143 -10.60 12.15 0.49
N VAL A 144 -9.68 11.34 0.00
CA VAL A 144 -8.41 11.01 0.66
C VAL A 144 -7.27 11.27 -0.29
N THR A 145 -6.24 11.94 0.19
CA THR A 145 -4.93 12.00 -0.45
C THR A 145 -4.06 10.87 0.09
N HIS A 146 -3.64 9.96 -0.78
CA HIS A 146 -2.56 9.03 -0.51
C HIS A 146 -1.26 9.62 -1.00
N THR A 147 -0.32 9.84 -0.10
CA THR A 147 1.01 10.36 -0.40
C THR A 147 1.94 9.18 -0.63
N LEU A 148 2.55 9.15 -1.81
CA LEU A 148 3.62 8.23 -2.18
C LEU A 148 4.96 8.98 -2.19
N ILE A 149 6.06 8.25 -2.33
CA ILE A 149 7.41 8.85 -2.36
C ILE A 149 7.56 9.87 -3.51
N HIS A 150 7.04 9.58 -4.69
CA HIS A 150 7.26 10.41 -5.88
C HIS A 150 6.05 11.28 -6.28
N GLN A 151 4.87 11.03 -5.71
CA GLN A 151 3.62 11.72 -6.07
C GLN A 151 2.57 11.57 -4.99
N SER A 152 1.46 12.31 -5.11
CA SER A 152 0.24 12.05 -4.34
C SER A 152 -0.89 11.69 -5.30
N ILE A 153 -1.78 10.82 -4.85
CA ILE A 153 -3.02 10.46 -5.56
C ILE A 153 -4.21 10.85 -4.68
N GLU A 154 -5.19 11.54 -5.27
CA GLU A 154 -6.47 11.81 -4.62
C GLU A 154 -7.48 10.74 -5.04
N LYS A 155 -8.08 10.06 -4.06
CA LYS A 155 -9.17 9.10 -4.27
C LYS A 155 -10.44 9.60 -3.60
N GLU A 156 -11.56 9.32 -4.24
CA GLU A 156 -12.89 9.56 -3.69
C GLU A 156 -13.57 8.23 -3.39
N TYR A 157 -13.97 8.05 -2.13
CA TYR A 157 -14.68 6.88 -1.61
C TYR A 157 -16.14 7.25 -1.40
N THR A 158 -17.04 6.51 -2.03
CA THR A 158 -18.48 6.59 -1.78
C THR A 158 -18.89 5.44 -0.88
N LEU A 159 -19.44 5.77 0.28
CA LEU A 159 -19.89 4.81 1.28
C LEU A 159 -21.41 4.87 1.44
N ILE A 160 -22.00 3.71 1.64
CA ILE A 160 -23.42 3.52 1.94
C ILE A 160 -23.57 2.63 3.18
N GLN A 161 -24.77 2.58 3.75
CA GLN A 161 -25.10 1.59 4.76
C GLN A 161 -25.73 0.35 4.13
N GLN A 162 -25.13 -0.81 4.37
CA GLN A 162 -25.66 -2.13 4.01
C GLN A 162 -25.69 -2.99 5.27
N ASP A 163 -26.84 -3.56 5.60
CA ASP A 163 -27.05 -4.38 6.81
C ASP A 163 -26.58 -3.72 8.13
N GLY A 164 -26.75 -2.39 8.20
CA GLY A 164 -26.35 -1.60 9.38
C GLY A 164 -24.85 -1.29 9.46
N LYS A 165 -24.04 -1.69 8.47
CA LYS A 165 -22.60 -1.41 8.38
C LYS A 165 -22.30 -0.39 7.28
N TRP A 166 -21.31 0.46 7.50
CA TRP A 166 -20.75 1.28 6.44
C TRP A 166 -19.87 0.43 5.52
N VAL A 167 -20.13 0.51 4.21
CA VAL A 167 -19.39 -0.21 3.18
C VAL A 167 -19.05 0.72 2.02
N ILE A 168 -17.93 0.48 1.36
CA ILE A 168 -17.47 1.19 0.18
C ILE A 168 -18.25 0.66 -1.02
N TYR A 169 -19.11 1.51 -1.56
CA TYR A 169 -19.91 1.23 -2.75
C TYR A 169 -19.15 1.56 -4.04
N ASN A 170 -18.32 2.60 -4.01
CA ASN A 170 -17.53 3.01 -5.16
C ASN A 170 -16.24 3.69 -4.68
N LEU A 171 -15.17 3.52 -5.45
CA LEU A 171 -13.91 4.24 -5.29
C LEU A 171 -13.41 4.67 -6.66
N ARG A 172 -12.92 5.90 -6.77
CA ARG A 172 -12.38 6.44 -8.03
C ARG A 172 -11.19 7.35 -7.78
N ASP A 173 -10.25 7.32 -8.70
CA ASP A 173 -9.21 8.36 -8.75
C ASP A 173 -9.85 9.67 -9.17
N LYS A 174 -9.47 10.73 -8.49
CA LYS A 174 -9.81 12.08 -8.90
C LYS A 174 -8.73 12.49 -9.89
N GLU A 175 -9.10 12.63 -11.16
CA GLU A 175 -8.19 13.14 -12.18
C GLU A 175 -7.55 14.43 -11.65
N SER A 176 -6.22 14.47 -11.63
CA SER A 176 -5.50 15.70 -11.40
C SER A 176 -6.00 16.69 -12.44
N ALA A 177 -6.57 17.81 -11.98
CA ALA A 177 -6.88 18.92 -12.86
C ALA A 177 -5.56 19.28 -13.56
N ASN A 178 -5.42 18.87 -14.82
CA ASN A 178 -4.33 19.32 -15.67
C ASN A 178 -4.31 20.85 -15.54
N GLU A 179 -3.24 21.40 -14.98
CA GLU A 179 -2.92 22.81 -15.12
C GLU A 179 -2.65 23.04 -16.61
N GLY A 180 -3.72 23.23 -17.36
CA GLY A 180 -3.70 23.86 -18.66
C GLY A 180 -3.26 25.30 -18.45
N VAL A 181 -1.95 25.52 -18.45
CA VAL A 181 -1.41 26.81 -18.87
C VAL A 181 -1.08 26.67 -20.35
N SER A 182 -2.11 26.81 -21.18
CA SER A 182 -1.93 27.47 -22.46
C SER A 182 -2.18 28.96 -22.23
N ASP A 183 -1.11 29.74 -22.30
CA ASP A 183 -0.99 30.91 -23.20
C ASP A 183 0.43 31.47 -23.10
#